data_AF-A0A1J5AAW0-F1
#
_entry.id   AF-A0A1J5AAW0-F1
#
_cell.length_a   1.000
_cell.length_b   1.000
_cell.length_c   1.000
_cell.angle_alpha   90.00
_cell.angle_beta   90.00
_cell.angle_gamma   90.00
#
_symmetry.space_group_name_H-M   'P 1'
#
loop_
_entity.id
_entity.type
_entity.pdbx_description
1 polymer ?
#
loop_
_entity_poly.entity_id
_entity_poly.type
_entity_poly.pdbx_seq_one_letter_code
_entity_poly.pdbx_strand_id
1 'polypeptide(L)'
;MPTPVRLFISGGPDQESARESLGRALAEMPVNVGWVIKRTPDVDSVAECHLCLLLMGADIVAPVGLELWWARRTEKPILAYRKDMIRTPAGQVFVQENAGLDWTRFTDLARFLLGHAGRYGLTPLEIDRLHVLIAQMRRTATRQAGGAAGEETPPEPAGAGGGGVILAPGKDEPPGARVVGEAL
;
A
#
# COMPACT_ATOMS: atom_id res chain seq x y z
N MET A 1 12.67 -18.00 8.44
CA MET A 1 12.50 -17.42 7.10
C MET A 1 11.77 -16.10 7.24
N PRO A 2 12.15 -15.05 6.48
CA PRO A 2 11.43 -13.78 6.51
C PRO A 2 9.99 -13.99 6.08
N THR A 3 9.04 -13.33 6.77
CA THR A 3 7.62 -13.45 6.42
C THR A 3 7.27 -12.41 5.35
N PRO A 4 6.53 -12.75 4.29
CA PRO A 4 6.09 -11.76 3.32
C PRO A 4 5.11 -10.77 3.97
N VAL A 5 5.13 -9.52 3.52
CA VAL A 5 4.21 -8.48 3.95
C VAL A 5 2.86 -8.68 3.26
N ARG A 6 1.83 -9.01 4.03
CA ARG A 6 0.46 -9.16 3.54
C ARG A 6 -0.27 -7.82 3.61
N LEU A 7 -0.60 -7.24 2.46
CA LEU A 7 -1.34 -6.00 2.33
C LEU A 7 -2.77 -6.30 1.85
N PHE A 8 -3.74 -5.60 2.44
CA PHE A 8 -5.09 -5.54 1.90
C PHE A 8 -5.38 -4.13 1.40
N ILE A 9 -5.83 -3.97 0.15
CA ILE A 9 -6.17 -2.67 -0.43
C ILE A 9 -7.68 -2.58 -0.61
N SER A 10 -8.32 -1.84 0.30
CA SER A 10 -9.74 -1.55 0.25
C SER A 10 -10.00 -0.28 -0.57
N GLY A 11 -10.86 -0.33 -1.58
CA GLY A 11 -11.21 0.85 -2.36
C GLY A 11 -12.26 0.58 -3.42
N GLY A 12 -12.84 1.63 -4.00
CA GLY A 12 -13.82 1.51 -5.08
C GLY A 12 -13.20 1.19 -6.45
N PRO A 13 -14.02 0.81 -7.46
CA PRO A 13 -13.57 0.60 -8.84
C PRO A 13 -12.88 1.83 -9.45
N ASP A 14 -13.26 3.02 -9.02
CA ASP A 14 -12.67 4.30 -9.42
C ASP A 14 -11.22 4.48 -8.93
N GLN A 15 -10.75 3.61 -8.04
CA GLN A 15 -9.41 3.65 -7.46
C GLN A 15 -8.40 2.70 -8.12
N GLU A 16 -8.70 2.14 -9.31
CA GLU A 16 -7.76 1.21 -9.97
C GLU A 16 -6.40 1.87 -10.26
N SER A 17 -6.38 3.11 -10.75
CA SER A 17 -5.14 3.86 -10.98
C SER A 17 -4.34 4.09 -9.69
N ALA A 18 -5.02 4.31 -8.56
CA ALA A 18 -4.39 4.46 -7.26
C ALA A 18 -3.78 3.12 -6.78
N ARG A 19 -4.51 2.00 -6.97
CA ARG A 19 -4.00 0.65 -6.64
C ARG A 19 -2.75 0.31 -7.43
N GLU A 20 -2.76 0.63 -8.71
CA GLU A 20 -1.60 0.38 -9.55
C GLU A 20 -0.40 1.25 -9.14
N SER A 21 -0.64 2.55 -8.91
CA SER A 21 0.39 3.46 -8.43
C SER A 21 1.00 2.97 -7.12
N LEU A 22 0.18 2.40 -6.22
CA LEU A 22 0.64 1.73 -5.00
C LEU A 22 1.47 0.48 -5.32
N GLY A 23 1.01 -0.39 -6.22
CA GLY A 23 1.75 -1.58 -6.65
C GLY A 23 3.14 -1.24 -7.20
N ARG A 24 3.23 -0.19 -8.02
CA ARG A 24 4.50 0.32 -8.53
C ARG A 24 5.38 0.89 -7.42
N ALA A 25 4.82 1.72 -6.54
CA ALA A 25 5.57 2.27 -5.42
C ALA A 25 6.07 1.19 -4.44
N LEU A 26 5.35 0.07 -4.30
CA LEU A 26 5.78 -1.11 -3.56
C LEU A 26 6.96 -1.81 -4.23
N ALA A 27 6.90 -1.99 -5.55
CA ALA A 27 7.99 -2.59 -6.33
C ALA A 27 9.27 -1.73 -6.35
N GLU A 28 9.11 -0.41 -6.31
CA GLU A 28 10.22 0.55 -6.27
C GLU A 28 10.77 0.79 -4.84
N MET A 29 10.20 0.15 -3.80
CA MET A 29 10.70 0.30 -2.45
C MET A 29 12.15 -0.21 -2.35
N PRO A 30 13.02 0.49 -1.60
CA PRO A 30 14.44 0.15 -1.50
C PRO A 30 14.69 -1.00 -0.50
N VAL A 31 13.78 -1.98 -0.46
CA VAL A 31 13.84 -3.17 0.39
C VAL A 31 13.55 -4.43 -0.39
N ASN A 32 14.20 -5.52 -0.01
CA ASN A 32 13.94 -6.83 -0.55
C ASN A 32 12.99 -7.57 0.41
N VAL A 33 11.68 -7.38 0.25
CA VAL A 33 10.64 -8.07 1.03
C VAL A 33 9.59 -8.65 0.09
N GLY A 34 9.11 -9.85 0.38
CA GLY A 34 8.01 -10.44 -0.36
C GLY A 34 6.72 -9.71 -0.04
N TRP A 35 5.89 -9.43 -1.04
CA TRP A 35 4.58 -8.79 -0.88
C TRP A 35 3.47 -9.72 -1.33
N VAL A 36 2.42 -9.83 -0.52
CA VAL A 36 1.17 -10.49 -0.89
C VAL A 36 0.08 -9.44 -0.84
N ILE A 37 -0.46 -9.07 -1.99
CA ILE A 37 -1.43 -7.97 -2.12
C ILE A 37 -2.80 -8.54 -2.47
N LYS A 38 -3.73 -8.37 -1.54
CA LYS A 38 -5.18 -8.64 -1.70
C LYS A 38 -5.93 -7.33 -1.84
N ARG A 39 -7.11 -7.35 -2.45
CA ARG A 39 -7.90 -6.13 -2.73
C ARG A 39 -9.39 -6.37 -2.74
N THR A 40 -10.17 -5.29 -2.65
CA THR A 40 -11.63 -5.32 -2.79
C THR A 40 -12.08 -5.96 -4.11
N PRO A 41 -13.13 -6.79 -4.12
CA PRO A 41 -13.87 -7.30 -2.96
C PRO A 41 -13.26 -8.60 -2.41
N ASP A 42 -12.77 -8.61 -1.16
CA ASP A 42 -12.27 -9.83 -0.50
C ASP A 42 -12.21 -9.65 1.03
N VAL A 43 -13.37 -9.70 1.67
CA VAL A 43 -13.50 -9.43 3.12
C VAL A 43 -12.71 -10.43 3.97
N ASP A 44 -12.65 -11.69 3.56
CA ASP A 44 -11.98 -12.76 4.33
C ASP A 44 -10.47 -12.51 4.41
N SER A 45 -9.87 -12.01 3.34
CA SER A 45 -8.44 -11.65 3.33
C SER A 45 -8.06 -10.50 4.27
N VAL A 46 -9.02 -9.70 4.76
CA VAL A 46 -8.75 -8.60 5.71
C VAL A 46 -8.20 -9.16 7.03
N ALA A 47 -8.71 -10.30 7.49
CA ALA A 47 -8.27 -10.90 8.75
C ALA A 47 -6.81 -11.40 8.69
N GLU A 48 -6.33 -11.77 7.50
CA GLU A 48 -5.00 -12.31 7.29
C GLU A 48 -3.94 -11.24 6.96
N CYS A 49 -4.35 -10.00 6.69
CA CYS A 49 -3.41 -8.95 6.35
C CYS A 49 -2.61 -8.46 7.56
N HIS A 50 -1.42 -7.92 7.31
CA HIS A 50 -0.62 -7.21 8.30
C HIS A 50 -0.97 -5.73 8.34
N LEU A 51 -1.49 -5.19 7.23
CA LEU A 51 -1.77 -3.77 7.03
C LEU A 51 -2.94 -3.63 6.04
N CYS A 52 -3.90 -2.79 6.40
CA CYS A 52 -5.02 -2.43 5.53
C CYS A 52 -4.80 -1.03 4.95
N LEU A 53 -4.82 -0.89 3.64
CA LEU A 53 -4.78 0.38 2.93
C LEU A 53 -6.20 0.72 2.49
N LEU A 54 -6.74 1.85 2.96
CA LEU A 54 -8.06 2.34 2.58
C LEU A 54 -7.90 3.45 1.54
N LEU A 55 -8.47 3.28 0.36
CA LEU A 55 -8.44 4.27 -0.72
C LEU A 55 -9.80 4.94 -0.85
N MET A 56 -9.82 6.28 -0.74
CA MET A 56 -11.04 7.07 -0.84
C MET A 56 -11.02 8.00 -2.05
N GLY A 57 -11.94 7.72 -2.98
CA GLY A 57 -12.23 8.53 -4.16
C GLY A 57 -13.35 9.54 -3.94
N ALA A 58 -14.22 9.66 -4.93
CA ALA A 58 -15.37 10.56 -4.93
C ALA A 58 -16.53 10.03 -4.07
N ASP A 59 -16.70 8.71 -4.00
CA ASP A 59 -17.77 8.06 -3.25
C ASP A 59 -17.26 6.83 -2.48
N ILE A 60 -18.05 6.36 -1.53
CA ILE A 60 -17.87 5.08 -0.85
C ILE A 60 -18.73 4.02 -1.54
N VAL A 61 -18.15 2.89 -1.87
CA VAL A 61 -18.86 1.77 -2.52
C VAL A 61 -18.74 0.50 -1.71
N ALA A 62 -19.78 -0.32 -1.72
CA ALA A 62 -19.70 -1.64 -1.12
C ALA A 62 -18.68 -2.52 -1.89
N PRO A 63 -17.92 -3.39 -1.20
CA PRO A 63 -17.94 -3.69 0.23
C PRO A 63 -16.94 -2.90 1.09
N VAL A 64 -16.41 -1.76 0.64
CA VAL A 64 -15.32 -1.01 1.32
C VAL A 64 -15.64 -0.71 2.80
N GLY A 65 -16.88 -0.31 3.10
CA GLY A 65 -17.30 -0.07 4.48
C GLY A 65 -17.23 -1.32 5.38
N LEU A 66 -17.58 -2.49 4.84
CA LEU A 66 -17.50 -3.77 5.55
C LEU A 66 -16.04 -4.20 5.75
N GLU A 67 -15.19 -4.02 4.75
CA GLU A 67 -13.76 -4.30 4.83
C GLU A 67 -13.07 -3.42 5.88
N LEU A 68 -13.40 -2.13 5.93
CA LEU A 68 -12.92 -1.22 6.98
C LEU A 68 -13.40 -1.65 8.37
N TRP A 69 -14.67 -2.03 8.49
CA TRP A 69 -15.22 -2.54 9.74
C TRP A 69 -14.47 -3.79 10.23
N TRP A 70 -14.17 -4.74 9.34
CA TRP A 70 -13.38 -5.92 9.66
C TRP A 70 -11.94 -5.60 10.04
N ALA A 71 -11.30 -4.66 9.34
CA ALA A 71 -9.94 -4.21 9.65
C ALA A 71 -9.88 -3.64 11.08
N ARG A 72 -10.86 -2.83 11.48
CA ARG A 72 -10.98 -2.32 12.86
C ARG A 72 -11.22 -3.43 13.87
N ARG A 73 -12.16 -4.33 13.58
CA ARG A 73 -12.52 -5.44 14.47
C ARG A 73 -11.36 -6.39 14.72
N THR A 74 -10.46 -6.54 13.75
CA THR A 74 -9.26 -7.38 13.86
C THR A 74 -8.00 -6.57 14.17
N GLU A 75 -8.18 -5.33 14.63
CA GLU A 75 -7.11 -4.41 15.08
C GLU A 75 -5.97 -4.26 14.07
N LYS A 76 -6.31 -4.31 12.77
CA LYS A 76 -5.33 -4.09 11.72
C LYS A 76 -4.92 -2.62 11.72
N PRO A 77 -3.61 -2.34 11.60
CA PRO A 77 -3.17 -1.00 11.24
C PRO A 77 -3.83 -0.58 9.91
N ILE A 78 -4.40 0.62 9.88
CA ILE A 78 -5.09 1.17 8.71
C ILE A 78 -4.34 2.41 8.24
N LEU A 79 -3.91 2.42 6.98
CA LEU A 79 -3.40 3.62 6.31
C LEU A 79 -4.45 4.11 5.33
N ALA A 80 -4.96 5.31 5.55
CA ALA A 80 -6.02 5.87 4.74
C ALA A 80 -5.47 6.87 3.74
N TYR A 81 -5.76 6.68 2.46
CA TYR A 81 -5.37 7.55 1.37
C TYR A 81 -6.60 8.20 0.77
N ARG A 82 -6.51 9.51 0.56
CA ARG A 82 -7.60 10.32 0.02
C ARG A 82 -7.13 11.09 -1.19
N LYS A 83 -7.85 10.99 -2.30
CA LYS A 83 -7.65 11.88 -3.45
C LYS A 83 -8.31 13.24 -3.18
N ASP A 84 -7.64 14.34 -3.51
CA ASP A 84 -8.25 15.67 -3.40
C ASP A 84 -9.20 15.88 -4.59
N MET A 85 -10.49 15.73 -4.33
CA MET A 85 -11.56 15.84 -5.33
C MET A 85 -12.92 16.11 -4.66
N ILE A 86 -13.90 16.54 -5.46
CA ILE A 86 -15.28 16.72 -5.01
C ILE A 86 -15.88 15.35 -4.71
N ARG A 87 -16.54 15.24 -3.54
CA ARG A 87 -17.16 14.00 -3.06
C ARG A 87 -18.67 14.09 -3.08
N THR A 88 -19.31 12.94 -3.29
CA THR A 88 -20.73 12.76 -3.05
C THR A 88 -21.06 13.01 -1.58
N PRO A 89 -22.34 13.26 -1.23
CA PRO A 89 -22.75 13.35 0.17
C PRO A 89 -22.37 12.10 0.98
N ALA A 90 -22.54 10.90 0.42
CA ALA A 90 -22.17 9.65 1.09
C ALA A 90 -20.65 9.55 1.33
N GLY A 91 -19.84 9.91 0.34
CA GLY A 91 -18.38 9.96 0.49
C GLY A 91 -17.91 11.00 1.51
N GLN A 92 -18.60 12.15 1.62
CA GLN A 92 -18.31 13.16 2.65
C GLN A 92 -18.61 12.62 4.05
N VAL A 93 -19.80 12.04 4.26
CA VAL A 93 -20.21 11.43 5.53
C VAL A 93 -19.22 10.35 5.94
N PHE A 94 -18.84 9.46 5.01
CA PHE A 94 -17.86 8.41 5.29
C PHE A 94 -16.51 8.98 5.73
N VAL A 95 -15.99 10.03 5.08
CA VAL A 95 -14.73 10.65 5.51
C VAL A 95 -14.87 11.31 6.89
N GLN A 96 -16.00 11.95 7.17
CA GLN A 96 -16.28 12.59 8.47
C GLN A 96 -16.37 11.57 9.60
N GLU A 97 -17.13 10.48 9.42
CA GLU A 97 -17.22 9.39 10.40
C GLU A 97 -15.87 8.71 10.65
N ASN A 98 -14.98 8.76 9.66
CA ASN A 98 -13.64 8.21 9.72
C ASN A 98 -12.57 9.29 9.85
N ALA A 99 -12.90 10.45 10.43
CA ALA A 99 -11.96 11.56 10.64
C ALA A 99 -10.82 11.21 11.61
N GLY A 100 -11.01 10.19 12.46
CA GLY A 100 -9.95 9.65 13.33
C GLY A 100 -8.93 8.78 12.61
N LEU A 101 -9.12 8.47 11.31
CA LEU A 101 -8.05 7.91 10.50
C LEU A 101 -7.10 9.03 10.08
N ASP A 102 -5.81 8.75 10.19
CA ASP A 102 -4.81 9.61 9.60
C ASP A 102 -4.89 9.44 8.07
N TRP A 103 -5.56 10.38 7.42
CA TRP A 103 -5.65 10.47 5.95
C TRP A 103 -4.29 10.93 5.41
N THR A 104 -3.36 10.00 5.33
CA THR A 104 -1.93 10.26 5.14
C THR A 104 -1.42 10.00 3.73
N ARG A 105 -0.14 10.35 3.56
CA ARG A 105 0.67 10.12 2.38
C ARG A 105 1.47 8.83 2.56
N PHE A 106 1.97 8.27 1.46
CA PHE A 106 2.62 6.94 1.37
C PHE A 106 3.82 6.69 2.32
N THR A 107 4.31 7.73 3.02
CA THR A 107 5.40 7.67 4.00
C THR A 107 5.18 6.70 5.15
N ASP A 108 3.92 6.38 5.47
CA ASP A 108 3.62 5.54 6.64
C ASP A 108 3.90 4.07 6.41
N LEU A 109 3.95 3.63 5.16
CA LEU A 109 4.36 2.26 4.84
C LEU A 109 5.83 2.01 5.17
N ALA A 110 6.72 2.96 4.83
CA ALA A 110 8.14 2.85 5.16
C ALA A 110 8.35 2.80 6.69
N ARG A 111 7.58 3.59 7.44
CA ARG A 111 7.59 3.56 8.92
C ARG A 111 7.07 2.23 9.46
N PHE A 112 6.00 1.70 8.87
CA PHE A 112 5.46 0.40 9.24
C PHE A 112 6.51 -0.70 9.08
N LEU A 113 7.23 -0.72 7.94
CA LEU A 113 8.31 -1.68 7.70
C LEU A 113 9.44 -1.56 8.73
N LEU A 114 9.86 -0.33 9.06
CA LEU A 114 10.88 -0.09 10.08
C LEU A 114 10.46 -0.57 11.47
N GLY A 115 9.21 -0.32 11.86
CA GLY A 115 8.65 -0.79 13.13
C GLY A 115 8.61 -2.32 13.26
N HIS A 116 8.70 -3.03 12.14
CA HIS A 116 8.65 -4.49 12.07
C HIS A 116 9.87 -5.10 11.36
N ALA A 117 11.01 -4.40 11.39
CA ALA A 117 12.21 -4.78 10.63
C ALA A 117 12.65 -6.23 10.87
N GLY A 118 12.62 -6.69 12.12
CA GLY A 118 12.97 -8.07 12.48
C GLY A 118 12.02 -9.13 11.92
N ARG A 119 10.71 -8.82 11.82
CA ARG A 119 9.70 -9.72 11.26
C ARG A 119 9.88 -9.93 9.77
N TYR A 120 10.25 -8.87 9.06
CA TYR A 120 10.39 -8.87 7.60
C TYR A 120 11.83 -9.13 7.12
N GLY A 121 12.76 -9.36 8.06
CA GLY A 121 14.15 -9.65 7.73
C GLY A 121 14.82 -8.50 7.00
N LEU A 122 14.58 -7.26 7.42
CA LEU A 122 15.27 -6.09 6.90
C LEU A 122 16.72 -6.08 7.40
N THR A 123 17.66 -5.94 6.48
CA THR A 123 19.08 -5.75 6.76
C THR A 123 19.35 -4.33 7.25
N PRO A 124 20.48 -4.08 7.95
CA PRO A 124 20.87 -2.73 8.34
C PRO A 124 20.92 -1.74 7.16
N LEU A 125 21.41 -2.18 6.01
CA LEU A 125 21.46 -1.36 4.79
C LEU A 125 20.06 -0.98 4.28
N GLU A 126 19.10 -1.92 4.33
CA GLU A 126 17.70 -1.67 3.96
C GLU A 126 17.02 -0.71 4.94
N ILE A 127 17.30 -0.83 6.23
CA ILE A 127 16.83 0.09 7.27
C ILE A 127 17.33 1.51 6.98
N ASP A 128 18.62 1.67 6.68
CA ASP A 128 19.21 2.98 6.34
C ASP A 128 18.58 3.57 5.07
N ARG A 129 18.36 2.76 4.04
CA ARG A 129 17.67 3.19 2.81
C ARG A 129 16.25 3.66 3.08
N LEU A 130 15.49 2.97 3.94
CA LEU A 130 14.15 3.40 4.34
C LEU A 130 14.18 4.72 5.10
N HIS A 131 15.14 4.93 6.01
CA HIS A 131 15.31 6.22 6.68
C HIS A 131 15.60 7.36 5.68
N VAL A 132 16.46 7.13 4.70
CA VAL A 132 16.75 8.10 3.64
C VAL A 132 15.50 8.39 2.82
N LEU A 133 14.73 7.37 2.42
CA LEU A 133 13.48 7.53 1.68
C LEU A 133 12.47 8.38 2.46
N ILE A 134 12.26 8.08 3.75
CA ILE A 134 11.36 8.87 4.62
C ILE A 134 11.83 10.34 4.67
N ALA A 135 13.14 10.58 4.82
CA ALA A 135 13.69 11.93 4.84
C ALA A 135 13.55 12.68 3.50
N GLN A 136 13.63 11.97 2.38
CA GLN A 136 13.40 12.53 1.04
C GLN A 136 11.93 12.90 0.84
N MET A 137 11.01 11.99 1.18
CA MET A 137 9.57 12.20 1.05
C MET A 137 9.06 13.35 1.94
N ARG A 138 9.61 13.50 3.16
CA ARG A 138 9.31 14.67 4.02
C ARG A 138 9.75 15.99 3.39
N ARG A 139 10.90 16.01 2.71
CA ARG A 139 11.42 17.21 2.03
C ARG A 139 10.58 17.59 0.82
N THR A 140 10.16 16.63 -0.01
CA THR A 140 9.24 16.90 -1.13
C THR A 140 7.86 17.33 -0.64
N ALA A 141 7.33 16.70 0.43
CA ALA A 141 6.06 17.11 1.03
C ALA A 141 6.07 18.56 1.52
N THR A 142 7.19 19.01 2.12
CA THR A 142 7.35 20.39 2.59
C THR A 142 7.43 21.38 1.42
N ARG A 143 8.02 20.99 0.28
CA ARG A 143 8.08 21.83 -0.93
C ARG A 143 6.73 21.93 -1.65
N GLN A 144 5.99 20.83 -1.75
CA GLN A 144 4.66 20.82 -2.38
C GLN A 144 3.60 21.56 -1.56
N ALA A 145 3.74 21.63 -0.23
CA ALA A 145 2.88 22.46 0.61
C ALA A 145 3.05 23.99 0.33
N GLY A 146 4.09 24.39 -0.42
CA GLY A 146 4.32 25.78 -0.84
C GLY A 146 4.01 26.07 -2.31
N GLY A 147 3.49 25.13 -3.10
CA GLY A 147 3.20 25.32 -4.52
C GLY A 147 2.07 24.40 -4.99
N ALA A 148 0.94 25.00 -5.36
CA ALA A 148 -0.23 24.28 -5.86
C ALA A 148 -0.09 23.85 -7.33
N ALA A 149 -0.66 22.68 -7.60
CA ALA A 149 -1.17 22.14 -8.87
C ALA A 149 -0.17 21.82 -10.01
N GLY A 150 -0.09 20.52 -10.31
CA GLY A 150 0.44 19.98 -11.56
C GLY A 150 -0.07 18.55 -11.72
N GLU A 151 -1.19 18.39 -12.44
CA GLU A 151 -1.71 17.11 -12.90
C GLU A 151 -0.74 16.52 -13.95
N GLU A 152 -0.10 15.41 -13.62
CA GLU A 152 0.50 14.53 -14.63
C GLU A 152 -0.37 13.27 -14.73
N THR A 153 -1.03 13.13 -15.87
CA THR A 153 -1.79 11.93 -16.26
C THR A 153 -0.79 10.87 -16.72
N PRO A 154 -0.63 9.72 -16.04
CA PRO A 154 0.17 8.62 -16.56
C PRO A 154 -0.60 7.90 -17.68
N PRO A 155 0.10 7.35 -18.69
CA PRO A 155 -0.52 6.59 -19.78
C PRO A 155 -1.15 5.29 -19.25
N GLU A 156 -2.29 4.89 -19.81
CA GLU A 156 -3.03 3.68 -19.47
C GLU A 156 -2.17 2.41 -19.52
N PRO A 157 -2.13 1.64 -18.44
CA PRO A 157 -1.64 0.27 -18.45
C PRO A 157 -2.74 -0.71 -18.01
N ALA A 158 -2.85 -1.80 -18.75
CA ALA A 158 -3.77 -2.89 -18.47
C ALA A 158 -3.15 -3.83 -17.41
N GLY A 159 -3.69 -3.85 -16.19
CA GLY A 159 -3.22 -4.67 -15.06
C GLY A 159 -4.17 -5.81 -14.69
N ALA A 160 -3.61 -7.00 -14.45
CA ALA A 160 -4.32 -8.27 -14.24
C ALA A 160 -5.33 -8.28 -13.06
N GLY A 161 -6.52 -8.81 -13.31
CA GLY A 161 -7.73 -8.68 -12.50
C GLY A 161 -7.76 -9.34 -11.11
N GLY A 162 -6.74 -10.10 -10.67
CA GLY A 162 -6.88 -11.00 -9.50
C GLY A 162 -6.12 -10.68 -8.20
N GLY A 163 -5.31 -9.61 -8.14
CA GLY A 163 -4.33 -9.42 -7.05
C GLY A 163 -2.94 -9.96 -7.42
N GLY A 164 -1.92 -9.57 -6.66
CA GLY A 164 -0.52 -9.72 -7.07
C GLY A 164 0.42 -10.18 -5.94
N VAL A 165 1.46 -10.92 -6.34
CA VAL A 165 2.57 -11.31 -5.47
C VAL A 165 3.84 -10.69 -6.04
N ILE A 166 4.59 -9.98 -5.21
CA ILE A 166 5.93 -9.48 -5.55
C ILE A 166 6.90 -10.31 -4.74
N LEU A 167 7.77 -11.05 -5.41
CA LEU A 167 8.76 -11.91 -4.75
C LEU A 167 10.00 -11.10 -4.38
N ALA A 168 10.59 -11.41 -3.23
CA ALA A 168 11.91 -10.93 -2.82
C ALA A 168 13.01 -11.84 -3.38
N PRO A 169 13.82 -11.39 -4.36
CA PRO A 169 14.91 -12.20 -4.92
C PRO A 169 15.84 -12.72 -3.82
N GLY A 170 16.09 -14.04 -3.79
CA GLY A 170 16.95 -14.70 -2.80
C GLY A 170 16.40 -14.83 -1.37
N LYS A 171 15.26 -14.22 -1.02
CA LYS A 171 14.60 -14.41 0.30
C LYS A 171 13.38 -15.34 0.22
N ASP A 172 12.67 -15.33 -0.91
CA ASP A 172 11.48 -16.17 -1.16
C ASP A 172 11.81 -17.43 -1.97
N GLU A 173 13.08 -17.72 -2.23
CA GLU A 173 13.49 -18.94 -2.93
C GLU A 173 13.31 -20.17 -2.01
N PRO A 174 12.56 -21.20 -2.44
CA PRO A 174 12.49 -22.43 -1.67
C PRO A 174 13.87 -23.10 -1.62
N PRO A 175 14.21 -23.83 -0.55
CA PRO A 175 15.50 -24.52 -0.46
C PRO A 175 15.67 -25.47 -1.65
N GLY A 176 16.59 -25.15 -2.56
CA GLY A 176 16.87 -25.95 -3.76
C GLY A 176 16.31 -25.41 -5.09
N ALA A 177 15.69 -24.23 -5.13
CA ALA A 177 15.35 -23.59 -6.40
C ALA A 177 16.63 -23.17 -7.15
N ARG A 178 16.82 -23.68 -8.37
CA ARG A 178 17.72 -23.08 -9.35
C ARG A 178 16.89 -22.15 -10.23
N VAL A 179 17.36 -20.90 -10.38
CA VAL A 179 16.86 -19.98 -11.41
C VAL A 179 17.10 -20.64 -12.76
N VAL A 180 16.03 -21.02 -13.47
CA VAL A 180 16.14 -21.48 -14.85
C VAL A 180 16.30 -20.23 -15.71
N GLY A 181 17.54 -19.92 -16.11
CA GLY A 181 17.79 -18.78 -17.00
C GLY A 181 19.18 -18.18 -17.05
N GLU A 182 20.19 -18.73 -16.36
CA GLU A 182 21.59 -18.37 -16.62
C GLU A 182 22.42 -19.57 -17.08
N ALA A 183 23.25 -19.31 -18.10
CA ALA A 183 24.13 -20.20 -18.89
C ALA A 183 23.41 -20.92 -20.05
N LEU A 184 23.73 -20.68 -21.33
CA LEU A 184 24.88 -20.06 -22.01
C LEU A 184 24.45 -19.43 -23.34
#